data_AF-A0A1V1WY53-F1
#
_entry.id   AF-A0A1V1WY53-F1
#
_cell.length_a   1.000
_cell.length_b   1.000
_cell.length_c   1.000
_cell.angle_alpha   90.00
_cell.angle_beta   90.00
_cell.angle_gamma   90.00
#
_symmetry.space_group_name_H-M   'P 1'
#
loop_
_entity.id
_entity.type
_entity.pdbx_description
1 polymer ?
#
loop_
_entity_poly.entity_id
_entity_poly.type
_entity_poly.pdbx_seq_one_letter_code
_entity_poly.pdbx_strand_id
1 'polypeptide(L)'
;MNNIANNNIDPSAPPAIRVRVEKGEAEKTDFCFREPFRIGREKGCDIQLFDSTVSRYHAEVLFVGGSWWVNDLQSANGTYIDGKRVERSQLQEANRIQLGVNGPTLSLELEGVPQAEKTDMADHSVTHYMQRYFTDSCDKEVGKHTMMIRRAFEKVQKKQKRKFAGIVGVVVCLFLAASTYAFFKHMELRKQKVLAQEIFYTMKSLELEFAHFLKTARDKKDALSKEHVKTYRSKRKRIEETYNEFIDSLKVYEENISEEKQAILRIARTLGECEIAMPAGFVGEVLNYIKKWKSTQRLEKSLLRARKNGYPLKIAENLLAHDLPPLFFYLALQESGFDVNACGPKTKYGIAKGMWQFIPSTARYYGLRTGPLVRLRRADPHDERHNFEKSTQAAARYLRDIYDTDAQASGLLVMASYNWGERRVNELIQKMPENPRERNFWRLLVNHRKEIPQETYDYVFYIIAAAVIGENPGLFGFDFDNPFDDIEVKLSS
;
A
#
# COMPACT_ATOMS: atom_id res chain seq x y z
N MET A 1 -37.52 1.27 -61.33
CA MET A 1 -37.65 0.39 -60.14
C MET A 1 -36.57 -0.68 -60.28
N ASN A 2 -35.37 -0.42 -59.76
CA ASN A 2 -34.89 -0.77 -58.41
C ASN A 2 -34.46 -2.25 -58.35
N ASN A 3 -33.28 -2.65 -57.83
CA ASN A 3 -32.16 -1.91 -57.26
C ASN A 3 -30.95 -2.86 -57.21
N ILE A 4 -29.76 -2.34 -57.47
CA ILE A 4 -28.46 -3.02 -57.34
C ILE A 4 -28.04 -2.92 -55.87
N ALA A 5 -27.72 -4.04 -55.22
CA ALA A 5 -27.07 -4.05 -53.91
C ALA A 5 -25.56 -4.25 -54.09
N ASN A 6 -24.85 -3.13 -54.18
CA ASN A 6 -23.40 -3.04 -53.99
C ASN A 6 -23.06 -3.44 -52.55
N ASN A 7 -22.22 -4.46 -52.38
CA ASN A 7 -21.50 -4.67 -51.12
C ASN A 7 -20.37 -3.64 -51.01
N ASN A 8 -20.64 -2.54 -50.32
CA ASN A 8 -19.64 -1.59 -49.84
C ASN A 8 -18.71 -2.29 -48.84
N ILE A 9 -17.46 -2.57 -49.24
CA ILE A 9 -16.37 -2.83 -48.31
C ILE A 9 -15.80 -1.46 -47.92
N ASP A 10 -15.98 -1.08 -46.66
CA ASP A 10 -15.43 0.14 -46.08
C ASP A 10 -13.89 0.05 -46.04
N PRO A 11 -13.13 0.92 -46.74
CA PRO A 11 -11.68 0.91 -46.75
C PRO A 11 -11.02 1.39 -45.44
N SER A 12 -11.81 1.71 -44.41
CA SER A 12 -11.32 2.15 -43.10
C SER A 12 -11.27 1.05 -42.02
N ALA A 13 -11.88 -0.12 -42.28
CA ALA A 13 -11.90 -1.22 -41.31
C ALA A 13 -10.59 -2.03 -41.34
N PRO A 14 -9.97 -2.36 -40.19
CA PRO A 14 -8.77 -3.19 -40.16
C PRO A 14 -9.02 -4.55 -40.82
N PRO A 15 -8.06 -5.09 -41.61
CA PRO A 15 -8.15 -6.47 -42.07
C PRO A 15 -8.18 -7.39 -40.84
N ALA A 16 -9.00 -8.44 -40.90
CA ALA A 16 -9.11 -9.36 -39.79
C ALA A 16 -7.77 -10.07 -39.55
N ILE A 17 -7.41 -10.27 -38.29
CA ILE A 17 -6.21 -11.00 -37.90
C ILE A 17 -6.61 -12.26 -37.16
N ARG A 18 -6.25 -13.40 -37.74
CA ARG A 18 -6.44 -14.71 -37.13
C ARG A 18 -5.21 -15.02 -36.29
N VAL A 19 -5.43 -15.36 -35.02
CA VAL A 19 -4.36 -15.67 -34.07
C VAL A 19 -4.52 -17.10 -33.59
N ARG A 20 -3.48 -17.92 -33.76
CA ARG A 20 -3.44 -19.30 -33.26
C ARG A 20 -2.34 -19.49 -32.23
N VAL A 21 -2.68 -20.12 -31.11
CA VAL A 21 -1.72 -20.53 -30.09
C VAL A 21 -1.09 -21.85 -30.54
N GLU A 22 0.15 -21.82 -31.01
CA GLU A 22 0.88 -23.02 -31.48
C GLU A 22 1.51 -23.81 -30.32
N LYS A 23 1.97 -23.10 -29.29
CA LYS A 23 2.62 -23.67 -28.13
C LYS A 23 2.25 -22.86 -26.90
N GLY A 24 1.78 -23.52 -25.84
CA GLY A 24 1.36 -22.90 -24.57
C GLY A 24 -0.05 -23.34 -24.18
N GLU A 25 -0.38 -23.25 -22.89
CA GLU A 25 -1.71 -23.56 -22.37
C GLU A 25 -2.61 -22.33 -22.46
N ALA A 26 -3.75 -22.45 -23.13
CA ALA A 26 -4.75 -21.41 -23.31
C ALA A 26 -6.15 -22.04 -23.26
N GLU A 27 -7.15 -21.27 -22.82
CA GLU A 27 -8.55 -21.75 -22.80
C GLU A 27 -9.12 -21.95 -24.21
N LYS A 28 -8.64 -21.13 -25.16
CA LYS A 28 -8.93 -21.23 -26.60
C LYS A 28 -7.63 -21.08 -27.36
N THR A 29 -7.52 -21.78 -28.49
CA THR A 29 -6.29 -21.81 -29.31
C THR A 29 -6.42 -21.07 -30.63
N ASP A 30 -7.63 -20.68 -31.05
CA ASP A 30 -7.88 -19.92 -32.29
C ASP A 30 -8.76 -18.71 -31.99
N PHE A 31 -8.36 -17.54 -32.49
CA PHE A 31 -9.04 -16.26 -32.31
C PHE A 31 -9.06 -15.49 -33.64
N CYS A 32 -10.03 -14.59 -33.80
CA CYS A 32 -10.09 -13.66 -34.93
C CYS A 32 -10.47 -12.28 -34.42
N PHE A 33 -9.63 -11.28 -34.71
CA PHE A 33 -9.82 -9.91 -34.25
C PHE A 33 -9.93 -8.94 -35.43
N ARG A 34 -10.78 -7.93 -35.28
CA ARG A 34 -10.87 -6.76 -36.18
C ARG A 34 -10.61 -5.45 -35.44
N GLU A 35 -10.27 -5.53 -34.16
CA GLU A 35 -10.04 -4.44 -33.24
C GLU A 35 -8.76 -4.72 -32.43
N PRO A 36 -8.15 -3.69 -31.80
CA PRO A 36 -7.01 -3.90 -30.91
C PRO A 36 -7.28 -4.93 -29.81
N PHE A 37 -6.30 -5.77 -29.52
CA PHE A 37 -6.43 -6.84 -28.52
C PHE A 37 -5.14 -7.04 -27.73
N ARG A 38 -5.27 -7.65 -26.55
CA ARG A 38 -4.20 -7.84 -25.60
C ARG A 38 -3.93 -9.32 -25.29
N ILE A 39 -2.64 -9.62 -25.11
CA ILE A 39 -2.13 -10.95 -24.81
C ILE A 39 -1.44 -10.91 -23.44
N GLY A 40 -1.76 -11.87 -22.56
CA GLY A 40 -1.16 -11.95 -21.23
C GLY A 40 -1.66 -13.14 -20.42
N ARG A 41 -1.17 -13.24 -19.17
CA ARG A 41 -1.55 -14.33 -18.25
C ARG A 41 -2.80 -14.03 -17.42
N GLU A 42 -3.12 -12.76 -17.24
CA GLU A 42 -4.26 -12.32 -16.43
C GLU A 42 -5.58 -12.57 -17.17
N LYS A 43 -6.66 -12.86 -16.42
CA LYS A 43 -8.01 -13.13 -16.98
C LYS A 43 -8.60 -11.96 -17.79
N GLY A 44 -8.07 -10.75 -17.61
CA GLY A 44 -8.52 -9.56 -18.35
C GLY A 44 -7.88 -9.38 -19.73
N CYS A 45 -7.12 -10.35 -20.24
CA CYS A 45 -6.56 -10.31 -21.60
C CYS A 45 -7.48 -11.04 -22.58
N ASP A 46 -7.57 -10.53 -23.81
CA ASP A 46 -8.37 -11.15 -24.88
C ASP A 46 -7.82 -12.53 -25.27
N ILE A 47 -6.49 -12.67 -25.22
CA ILE A 47 -5.81 -13.96 -25.29
C ILE A 47 -5.14 -14.21 -23.93
N GLN A 48 -5.76 -15.07 -23.12
CA GLN A 48 -5.21 -15.52 -21.85
C GLN A 48 -4.34 -16.77 -22.04
N LEU A 49 -3.08 -16.70 -21.59
CA LEU A 49 -2.12 -17.80 -21.61
C LEU A 49 -1.70 -18.18 -20.19
N PHE A 50 -1.86 -19.44 -19.80
CA PHE A 50 -1.59 -19.95 -18.45
C PHE A 50 -0.11 -20.30 -18.21
N ASP A 51 0.82 -19.54 -18.79
CA ASP A 51 2.26 -19.81 -18.70
C ASP A 51 2.97 -18.76 -17.82
N SER A 52 3.74 -19.24 -16.85
CA SER A 52 4.55 -18.40 -15.94
C SER A 52 5.58 -17.50 -16.65
N THR A 53 6.00 -17.81 -17.88
CA THR A 53 6.88 -16.93 -18.66
C THR A 53 6.14 -15.71 -19.23
N VAL A 54 4.81 -15.72 -19.21
CA VAL A 54 3.97 -14.65 -19.73
C VAL A 54 3.63 -13.67 -18.61
N SER A 55 3.93 -12.38 -18.84
CA SER A 55 3.56 -11.30 -17.91
C SER A 55 2.03 -11.14 -17.84
N ARG A 56 1.54 -10.54 -16.74
CA ARG A 56 0.09 -10.33 -16.53
C ARG A 56 -0.56 -9.63 -17.73
N TYR A 57 0.09 -8.58 -18.23
CA TYR A 57 -0.17 -7.93 -19.52
C TYR A 57 1.16 -7.96 -20.28
N HIS A 58 1.28 -8.77 -21.32
CA HIS A 58 2.57 -9.04 -21.96
C HIS A 58 2.76 -8.21 -23.22
N ALA A 59 1.79 -8.28 -24.14
CA ALA A 59 1.85 -7.61 -25.42
C ALA A 59 0.47 -7.12 -25.83
N GLU A 60 0.44 -6.09 -26.67
CA GLU A 60 -0.77 -5.52 -27.25
C GLU A 60 -0.61 -5.41 -28.76
N VAL A 61 -1.67 -5.73 -29.49
CA VAL A 61 -1.70 -5.65 -30.96
C VAL A 61 -2.65 -4.53 -31.36
N LEU A 62 -2.12 -3.54 -32.07
CA LEU A 62 -2.82 -2.29 -32.43
C LEU A 62 -2.82 -2.11 -33.95
N PHE A 63 -3.91 -1.60 -34.51
CA PHE A 63 -3.95 -1.15 -35.89
C PHE A 63 -3.64 0.36 -35.95
N VAL A 64 -2.48 0.73 -36.49
CA VAL A 64 -2.01 2.13 -36.55
C VAL A 64 -1.39 2.40 -37.91
N GLY A 65 -1.86 3.46 -38.58
CA GLY A 65 -1.29 3.89 -39.87
C GLY A 65 -1.55 2.91 -41.02
N GLY A 66 -2.67 2.20 -41.00
CA GLY A 66 -3.05 1.23 -42.04
C GLY A 66 -2.35 -0.13 -41.92
N SER A 67 -1.74 -0.44 -40.78
CA SER A 67 -1.08 -1.73 -40.53
C SER A 67 -1.23 -2.18 -39.09
N TRP A 68 -1.18 -3.48 -38.87
CA TRP A 68 -1.14 -4.07 -37.54
C TRP A 68 0.28 -4.01 -36.97
N TRP A 69 0.38 -3.71 -35.67
CA TRP A 69 1.62 -3.62 -34.91
C TRP A 69 1.47 -4.42 -33.62
N VAL A 70 2.51 -5.15 -33.24
CA VAL A 70 2.64 -5.71 -31.90
C VAL A 70 3.58 -4.83 -31.07
N ASN A 71 3.17 -4.52 -29.84
CA ASN A 71 3.92 -3.77 -28.85
C ASN A 71 4.12 -4.63 -27.61
N ASP A 72 5.37 -4.71 -27.12
CA ASP A 72 5.67 -5.31 -25.83
C ASP A 72 5.33 -4.31 -24.71
N LEU A 73 4.56 -4.75 -23.71
CA LEU A 73 4.11 -3.91 -22.59
C LEU A 73 5.11 -3.94 -21.41
N GLN A 74 6.41 -3.81 -21.72
CA GLN A 74 7.51 -3.95 -20.76
C GLN A 74 7.48 -5.30 -20.02
N SER A 75 7.28 -6.38 -20.79
CA SER A 75 7.17 -7.71 -20.23
C SER A 75 8.50 -8.17 -19.61
N ALA A 76 8.41 -8.98 -18.54
CA ALA A 76 9.59 -9.45 -17.82
C ALA A 76 10.54 -10.28 -18.69
N ASN A 77 10.00 -11.07 -19.63
CA ASN A 77 10.77 -11.99 -20.47
C ASN A 77 10.93 -11.52 -21.93
N GLY A 78 10.23 -10.46 -22.33
CA GLY A 78 10.27 -9.89 -23.68
C GLY A 78 9.41 -10.63 -24.71
N THR A 79 8.99 -9.90 -25.74
CA THR A 79 8.35 -10.42 -26.96
C THR A 79 9.40 -10.63 -28.06
N TYR A 80 9.33 -11.74 -28.79
CA TYR A 80 10.28 -12.10 -29.85
C TYR A 80 9.55 -12.41 -31.17
N ILE A 81 10.12 -11.97 -32.28
CA ILE A 81 9.71 -12.34 -33.64
C ILE A 81 10.96 -12.85 -34.37
N ASP A 82 10.87 -14.03 -34.98
CA ASP A 82 12.00 -14.71 -35.64
C ASP A 82 13.27 -14.77 -34.78
N GLY A 83 13.10 -15.00 -33.48
CA GLY A 83 14.18 -15.09 -32.49
C GLY A 83 14.80 -13.75 -32.06
N LYS A 84 14.36 -12.61 -32.60
CA LYS A 84 14.82 -11.27 -32.19
C LYS A 84 13.84 -10.64 -31.22
N ARG A 85 14.35 -10.11 -30.10
CA ARG A 85 13.53 -9.36 -29.14
C ARG A 85 13.07 -8.04 -29.77
N VAL A 86 11.78 -7.74 -29.67
CA VAL A 86 11.16 -6.53 -30.21
C VAL A 86 10.42 -5.77 -29.12
N GLU A 87 10.57 -4.45 -29.09
CA GLU A 87 9.69 -3.57 -28.28
C GLU A 87 8.42 -3.22 -29.06
N ARG A 88 8.56 -3.05 -30.38
CA ARG A 88 7.48 -2.79 -31.33
C ARG A 88 7.84 -3.33 -32.71
N SER A 89 6.92 -4.05 -33.36
CA SER A 89 7.11 -4.56 -34.72
C SER A 89 5.82 -4.51 -35.53
N GLN A 90 5.93 -4.21 -36.82
CA GLN A 90 4.80 -4.29 -37.76
C GLN A 90 4.55 -5.77 -38.09
N LEU A 91 3.29 -6.18 -38.13
CA LEU A 91 2.89 -7.52 -38.52
C LEU A 91 2.77 -7.59 -40.05
N GLN A 92 3.49 -8.54 -40.66
CA GLN A 92 3.36 -8.91 -42.07
C GLN A 92 2.32 -10.04 -42.28
N GLU A 93 2.23 -10.64 -43.47
CA GLU A 93 1.16 -11.60 -43.84
C GLU A 93 1.03 -12.80 -42.88
N ALA A 94 2.16 -13.31 -42.39
CA ALA A 94 2.23 -14.34 -41.35
C ALA A 94 3.40 -14.03 -40.41
N ASN A 95 3.14 -13.87 -39.12
CA ASN A 95 4.19 -13.64 -38.13
C ASN A 95 4.06 -14.64 -36.99
N ARG A 96 5.21 -15.12 -36.54
CA ARG A 96 5.32 -15.99 -35.38
C ARG A 96 5.89 -15.21 -34.20
N ILE A 97 5.08 -15.04 -33.16
CA ILE A 97 5.44 -14.27 -31.97
C ILE A 97 5.66 -15.23 -30.80
N GLN A 98 6.81 -15.10 -30.13
CA GLN A 98 7.16 -15.89 -28.96
C GLN A 98 7.23 -14.99 -27.71
N LEU A 99 6.61 -15.42 -26.61
CA LEU A 99 6.50 -14.66 -25.37
C LEU A 99 7.50 -15.16 -24.32
N GLY A 100 8.73 -14.67 -24.39
CA GLY A 100 9.88 -15.17 -23.64
C GLY A 100 10.65 -16.27 -24.39
N VAL A 101 11.97 -16.37 -24.16
CA VAL A 101 12.89 -17.27 -24.90
C VAL A 101 12.45 -18.75 -24.90
N ASN A 102 11.75 -19.20 -23.86
CA ASN A 102 11.19 -20.56 -23.74
C ASN A 102 9.66 -20.58 -23.62
N GLY A 103 9.00 -19.45 -23.83
CA GLY A 103 7.58 -19.32 -23.58
C GLY A 103 6.67 -19.68 -24.75
N PRO A 104 5.36 -19.40 -24.60
CA PRO A 104 4.34 -19.67 -25.60
C PRO A 104 4.62 -19.03 -26.94
N THR A 105 4.13 -19.65 -28.01
CA THR A 105 4.26 -19.16 -29.38
C THR A 105 2.90 -19.03 -30.04
N LEU A 106 2.66 -17.89 -30.68
CA LEU A 106 1.45 -17.59 -31.42
C LEU A 106 1.78 -17.31 -32.89
N SER A 107 0.96 -17.83 -33.80
CA SER A 107 0.97 -17.41 -35.20
C SER A 107 -0.16 -16.40 -35.44
N LEU A 108 0.16 -15.34 -36.17
CA LEU A 108 -0.76 -14.26 -36.51
C LEU A 108 -0.79 -14.15 -38.03
N GLU A 109 -1.96 -14.40 -38.61
CA GLU A 109 -2.22 -14.37 -40.05
C GLU A 109 -3.27 -13.32 -40.40
N LEU A 110 -3.02 -12.50 -41.42
CA LEU A 110 -3.97 -11.49 -41.88
C LEU A 110 -4.96 -12.10 -42.89
N GLU A 111 -6.25 -12.06 -42.60
CA GLU A 111 -7.32 -12.50 -43.52
C GLU A 111 -7.65 -11.39 -44.52
N GLY A 112 -7.41 -11.67 -45.81
CA GLY A 112 -7.98 -10.88 -46.91
C GLY A 112 -7.00 -10.00 -47.68
N VAL A 113 -5.84 -10.52 -48.08
CA VAL A 113 -5.22 -10.07 -49.34
C VAL A 113 -5.48 -11.16 -50.37
N PRO A 114 -6.30 -10.92 -51.42
CA PRO A 114 -6.41 -11.86 -52.53
C PRO A 114 -5.01 -12.11 -53.12
N GLN A 115 -4.65 -13.39 -53.26
CA GLN A 115 -3.55 -13.78 -54.14
C GLN A 115 -3.90 -13.29 -55.55
N ALA A 116 -3.23 -12.23 -55.99
CA ALA A 116 -3.14 -11.93 -57.41
C ALA A 116 -2.03 -12.81 -57.99
N GLU A 117 -2.45 -13.66 -58.91
CA GLU A 117 -1.60 -14.48 -59.76
C GLU A 117 -0.47 -13.66 -60.40
N LYS A 118 0.65 -14.35 -60.62
CA LYS A 118 1.72 -13.88 -61.49
C LYS A 118 1.15 -13.64 -62.89
N THR A 119 1.00 -12.38 -63.27
CA THR A 119 0.91 -12.02 -64.69
C THR A 119 1.61 -10.68 -64.90
N ASP A 120 2.60 -10.71 -65.80
CA ASP A 120 3.28 -9.55 -66.34
C ASP A 120 2.26 -8.51 -66.82
N MET A 121 2.32 -7.29 -66.25
CA MET A 121 2.18 -6.02 -66.96
C MET A 121 2.38 -4.87 -65.97
N ALA A 122 3.17 -3.90 -66.40
CA ALA A 122 3.37 -2.60 -65.78
C ALA A 122 1.99 -1.88 -65.56
N ASP A 123 1.76 -0.95 -64.64
CA ASP A 123 2.68 0.07 -64.15
C ASP A 123 2.20 0.83 -62.87
N HIS A 124 3.13 1.61 -62.30
CA HIS A 124 3.00 2.85 -61.51
C HIS A 124 2.55 2.82 -60.03
N SER A 125 3.47 2.42 -59.15
CA SER A 125 3.57 3.05 -57.83
C SER A 125 4.71 4.09 -57.79
N VAL A 126 4.50 5.20 -57.09
CA VAL A 126 5.48 6.27 -56.87
C VAL A 126 6.81 5.74 -56.27
N THR A 127 6.75 4.59 -55.59
CA THR A 127 7.91 3.86 -55.07
C THR A 127 8.83 3.30 -56.16
N HIS A 128 8.32 2.91 -57.34
CA HIS A 128 9.17 2.45 -58.46
C HIS A 128 9.97 3.60 -59.10
N TYR A 129 9.42 4.83 -59.11
CA TYR A 129 10.18 6.00 -59.56
C TYR A 129 11.30 6.38 -58.58
N MET A 130 11.09 6.21 -57.27
CA MET A 130 12.15 6.49 -56.29
C MET A 130 13.30 5.48 -56.35
N GLN A 131 13.01 4.20 -56.57
CA GLN A 131 14.05 3.16 -56.56
C GLN A 131 14.98 3.26 -57.77
N ARG A 132 14.44 3.56 -58.97
CA ARG A 132 15.27 3.82 -60.16
C ARG A 132 16.10 5.11 -60.07
N TYR A 133 15.68 6.05 -59.22
CA TYR A 133 16.40 7.29 -58.98
C TYR A 133 17.41 7.25 -57.83
N PHE A 134 17.46 6.22 -56.99
CA PHE A 134 18.30 6.27 -55.79
C PHE A 134 19.13 5.02 -55.50
N THR A 135 19.06 3.94 -56.29
CA THR A 135 19.74 2.68 -55.91
C THR A 135 20.74 2.04 -56.87
N ASP A 136 20.97 2.54 -58.09
CA ASP A 136 22.02 1.99 -58.95
C ASP A 136 23.06 3.03 -59.38
N SER A 137 24.30 2.81 -58.94
CA SER A 137 25.53 3.30 -59.53
C SER A 137 25.90 2.44 -60.74
N CYS A 138 25.54 2.90 -61.95
CA CYS A 138 26.12 2.42 -63.21
C CYS A 138 26.19 3.56 -64.24
N ASP A 139 27.34 3.63 -64.93
CA ASP A 139 27.76 4.63 -65.93
C ASP A 139 26.84 4.74 -67.15
N LYS A 140 25.84 5.64 -67.12
CA LYS A 140 25.29 6.28 -68.34
C LYS A 140 24.93 7.74 -68.06
N GLU A 141 25.17 8.61 -69.05
CA GLU A 141 24.95 10.05 -68.98
C GLU A 141 23.51 10.40 -68.54
N VAL A 142 23.38 10.75 -67.26
CA VAL A 142 22.13 11.23 -66.66
C VAL A 142 21.93 12.69 -67.07
N GLY A 143 20.85 12.99 -67.80
CA GLY A 143 20.57 14.34 -68.32
C GLY A 143 20.62 15.44 -67.24
N LYS A 144 21.11 16.64 -67.62
CA LYS A 144 21.36 17.78 -66.71
C LYS A 144 20.19 18.11 -65.75
N HIS A 145 18.95 17.91 -66.22
CA HIS A 145 17.73 18.15 -65.44
C HIS A 145 17.56 17.14 -64.28
N THR A 146 17.84 15.86 -64.54
CA THR A 146 17.75 14.74 -63.60
C THR A 146 18.80 14.84 -62.47
N MET A 147 20.02 15.29 -62.81
CA MET A 147 21.06 15.62 -61.81
C MET A 147 20.71 16.84 -60.97
N MET A 148 20.01 17.84 -61.52
CA MET A 148 19.52 19.01 -60.77
C MET A 148 18.49 18.62 -59.73
N ILE A 149 17.52 17.76 -60.09
CA ILE A 149 16.48 17.29 -59.16
C ILE A 149 17.10 16.45 -58.04
N ARG A 150 18.02 15.52 -58.34
CA ARG A 150 18.75 14.75 -57.31
C ARG A 150 19.52 15.66 -56.35
N ARG A 151 20.29 16.63 -56.86
CA ARG A 151 21.03 17.59 -56.03
C ARG A 151 20.12 18.51 -55.21
N ALA A 152 18.97 18.91 -55.76
CA ALA A 152 17.97 19.70 -55.03
C ALA A 152 17.31 18.87 -53.92
N PHE A 153 16.96 17.62 -54.20
CA PHE A 153 16.36 16.69 -53.24
C PHE A 153 17.33 16.33 -52.11
N GLU A 154 18.61 16.07 -52.42
CA GLU A 154 19.67 15.86 -51.42
C GLU A 154 19.89 17.09 -50.53
N LYS A 155 19.86 18.30 -51.10
CA LYS A 155 19.96 19.55 -50.32
C LYS A 155 18.76 19.72 -49.39
N VAL A 156 17.54 19.43 -49.85
CA VAL A 156 16.32 19.51 -49.03
C VAL A 156 16.32 18.43 -47.94
N GLN A 157 16.69 17.19 -48.25
CA GLN A 157 16.81 16.11 -47.27
C GLN A 157 17.89 16.39 -46.20
N LYS A 158 19.08 16.90 -46.59
CA LYS A 158 20.10 17.31 -45.61
C LYS A 158 19.60 18.44 -44.70
N LYS A 159 18.84 19.40 -45.24
CA LYS A 159 18.26 20.50 -44.46
C LYS A 159 17.17 19.99 -43.51
N GLN A 160 16.32 19.06 -43.95
CA GLN A 160 15.30 18.42 -43.12
C GLN A 160 15.91 17.53 -42.02
N LYS A 161 16.92 16.70 -42.33
CA LYS A 161 17.66 15.90 -41.32
C LYS A 161 18.32 16.77 -40.25
N ARG A 162 18.92 17.91 -40.61
CA ARG A 162 19.50 18.85 -39.64
C ARG A 162 18.44 19.50 -38.75
N LYS A 163 17.28 19.86 -39.31
CA LYS A 163 16.14 20.36 -38.52
C LYS A 163 15.60 19.31 -37.55
N PHE A 164 15.40 18.08 -38.01
CA PHE A 164 14.97 16.96 -37.16
C PHE A 164 15.98 16.64 -36.07
N ALA A 165 17.28 16.60 -36.39
CA ALA A 165 18.33 16.41 -35.39
C ALA A 165 18.35 17.52 -34.34
N GLY A 166 18.09 18.78 -34.75
CA GLY A 166 17.92 19.90 -33.83
C GLY A 166 16.71 19.74 -32.90
N ILE A 167 15.56 19.33 -33.44
CA ILE A 167 14.34 19.06 -32.66
C ILE A 167 14.57 17.91 -31.68
N VAL A 168 15.15 16.80 -32.13
CA VAL A 168 15.50 15.66 -31.27
C VAL A 168 16.49 16.08 -30.18
N GLY A 169 17.50 16.89 -30.52
CA GLY A 169 18.44 17.45 -29.53
C GLY A 169 17.74 18.29 -28.45
N VAL A 170 16.79 19.15 -28.83
CA VAL A 170 15.99 19.94 -27.88
C VAL A 170 15.14 19.02 -26.99
N VAL A 171 14.48 18.00 -27.55
CA VAL A 171 13.67 17.05 -26.78
C VAL A 171 14.52 16.27 -25.78
N VAL A 172 15.71 15.80 -26.18
CA VAL A 172 16.66 15.11 -25.29
C VAL A 172 17.13 16.03 -24.16
N CYS A 173 17.46 17.29 -24.47
CA CYS A 173 17.83 18.27 -23.44
C CYS A 173 16.69 18.54 -22.45
N LEU A 174 15.44 18.67 -22.93
CA LEU A 174 14.27 18.84 -22.07
C LEU A 174 14.03 17.61 -21.18
N PHE A 175 14.19 16.41 -21.73
CA PHE A 175 14.06 15.17 -20.96
C PHE A 175 15.14 15.03 -19.89
N LEU A 176 16.39 15.38 -20.21
CA LEU A 176 17.49 15.41 -19.24
C LEU A 176 17.25 16.45 -18.14
N ALA A 177 16.76 17.64 -18.50
CA ALA A 177 16.40 18.68 -17.53
C ALA A 177 15.27 18.23 -16.61
N ALA A 178 14.20 17.62 -17.16
CA ALA A 178 13.08 17.08 -16.39
C ALA A 178 13.52 15.93 -15.47
N SER A 179 14.36 15.02 -15.97
CA SER A 179 14.92 13.91 -15.19
C SER A 179 15.82 14.40 -14.05
N THR A 180 16.66 15.40 -14.32
CA THR A 180 17.51 16.05 -13.33
C THR A 180 16.66 16.75 -12.26
N TYR A 181 15.64 17.50 -12.67
CA TYR A 181 14.69 18.14 -11.76
C TYR A 181 13.94 17.11 -10.90
N ALA A 182 13.45 16.02 -11.49
CA ALA A 182 12.80 14.93 -10.77
C ALA A 182 13.75 14.28 -9.75
N PHE A 183 15.01 14.07 -10.12
CA PHE A 183 16.04 13.56 -9.20
C PHE A 183 16.29 14.52 -8.02
N PHE A 184 16.45 15.82 -8.29
CA PHE A 184 16.60 16.84 -7.22
C PHE A 184 15.37 16.88 -6.31
N LYS A 185 14.15 16.86 -6.86
CA LYS A 185 12.92 16.79 -6.08
C LYS A 185 12.84 15.53 -5.23
N HIS A 186 13.23 14.38 -5.76
CA HIS A 186 13.28 13.13 -5.02
C HIS A 186 14.30 13.16 -3.88
N MET A 187 15.47 13.77 -4.10
CA MET A 187 16.46 13.99 -3.05
C MET A 187 15.94 14.92 -1.95
N GLU A 188 15.29 16.01 -2.31
CA GLU A 188 14.74 16.98 -1.35
C GLU A 188 13.64 16.34 -0.48
N LEU A 189 12.71 15.60 -1.10
CA LEU A 189 11.68 14.84 -0.39
C LEU A 189 12.29 13.80 0.56
N ARG A 190 13.38 13.13 0.18
CA ARG A 190 14.09 12.21 1.06
C ARG A 190 14.67 12.91 2.29
N LYS A 191 15.33 14.07 2.11
CA LYS A 191 15.88 14.85 3.23
C LYS A 191 14.79 15.29 4.19
N GLN A 192 13.69 15.81 3.64
CA GLN A 192 12.51 16.21 4.38
C GLN A 192 11.91 15.06 5.21
N LYS A 193 11.74 13.87 4.61
CA LYS A 193 11.25 12.68 5.33
C LYS A 193 12.18 12.27 6.47
N VAL A 194 13.50 12.31 6.26
CA VAL A 194 14.47 12.01 7.33
C VAL A 194 14.35 13.02 8.47
N LEU A 195 14.24 14.31 8.16
CA LEU A 195 14.07 15.34 9.18
C LEU A 195 12.79 15.14 10.01
N ALA A 196 11.66 14.80 9.37
CA ALA A 196 10.42 14.52 10.08
C ALA A 196 10.58 13.32 11.03
N GLN A 197 11.23 12.25 10.58
CA GLN A 197 11.52 11.10 11.43
C GLN A 197 12.38 11.50 12.64
N GLU A 198 13.41 12.33 12.44
CA GLU A 198 14.24 12.80 13.55
C GLU A 198 13.46 13.65 14.55
N ILE A 199 12.59 14.56 14.09
CA ILE A 199 11.72 15.34 14.98
C ILE A 199 10.80 14.41 15.79
N PHE A 200 10.19 13.43 15.13
CA PHE A 200 9.31 12.46 15.78
C PHE A 200 10.04 11.65 16.86
N TYR A 201 11.20 11.08 16.55
CA TYR A 201 11.94 10.26 17.51
C TYR A 201 12.61 11.10 18.61
N THR A 202 12.93 12.37 18.34
CA THR A 202 13.35 13.32 19.39
C THR A 202 12.22 13.55 20.38
N MET A 203 10.99 13.76 19.90
CA MET A 203 9.80 13.85 20.76
C MET A 203 9.63 12.59 21.62
N LYS A 204 9.75 11.40 21.02
CA LYS A 204 9.61 10.12 21.74
C LYS A 204 10.71 9.90 22.78
N SER A 205 11.94 10.29 22.47
CA SER A 205 13.05 10.19 23.42
C SER A 205 12.82 11.10 24.63
N LEU A 206 12.32 12.33 24.39
CA LEU A 206 11.89 13.23 25.45
C LEU A 206 10.79 12.60 26.32
N GLU A 207 9.81 11.89 25.72
CA GLU A 207 8.78 11.18 26.47
C GLU A 207 9.35 10.12 27.42
N LEU A 208 10.34 9.36 26.97
CA LEU A 208 10.99 8.34 27.80
C LEU A 208 11.87 8.91 28.90
N GLU A 209 12.62 9.97 28.60
CA GLU A 209 13.41 10.68 29.62
C GLU A 209 12.51 11.17 30.76
N PHE A 210 11.33 11.70 30.41
CA PHE A 210 10.37 12.15 31.41
C PHE A 210 9.71 11.02 32.18
N ALA A 211 9.36 9.91 31.52
CA ALA A 211 8.88 8.71 32.21
C ALA A 211 9.90 8.20 33.24
N HIS A 212 11.18 8.13 32.86
CA HIS A 212 12.27 7.73 33.74
C HIS A 212 12.47 8.71 34.91
N PHE A 213 12.36 10.01 34.64
CA PHE A 213 12.39 11.06 35.66
C PHE A 213 11.25 10.90 36.67
N LEU A 214 10.01 10.71 36.20
CA LEU A 214 8.84 10.51 37.07
C LEU A 214 8.98 9.26 37.95
N LYS A 215 9.48 8.16 37.37
CA LYS A 215 9.74 6.91 38.09
C LYS A 215 10.78 7.13 39.19
N THR A 216 11.90 7.74 38.86
CA THR A 216 12.99 8.02 39.82
C THR A 216 12.52 8.96 40.94
N ALA A 217 11.74 9.99 40.63
CA ALA A 217 11.19 10.90 41.62
C ALA A 217 10.23 10.19 42.59
N ARG A 218 9.36 9.31 42.06
CA ARG A 218 8.46 8.47 42.87
C ARG A 218 9.25 7.56 43.81
N ASP A 219 10.26 6.87 43.29
CA ASP A 219 11.08 5.92 44.06
C ASP A 219 11.87 6.62 45.17
N LYS A 220 12.37 7.82 44.91
CA LYS A 220 13.09 8.65 45.89
C LYS A 220 12.17 9.39 46.86
N LYS A 221 10.84 9.25 46.73
CA LYS A 221 9.82 10.05 47.43
C LYS A 221 10.06 11.56 47.32
N ASP A 222 10.72 11.98 46.25
CA ASP A 222 11.09 13.36 46.04
C ASP A 222 9.85 14.11 45.58
N ALA A 223 9.60 15.28 46.16
CA ALA A 223 8.43 16.07 45.80
C ALA A 223 8.63 16.60 44.37
N LEU A 224 7.91 16.01 43.41
CA LEU A 224 7.87 16.46 42.03
C LEU A 224 7.59 17.97 41.98
N SER A 225 8.55 18.77 41.52
CA SER A 225 8.26 20.18 41.23
C SER A 225 7.22 20.23 40.11
N LYS A 226 6.04 20.77 40.42
CA LYS A 226 4.98 21.05 39.42
C LYS A 226 5.53 21.84 38.24
N GLU A 227 6.58 22.62 38.46
CA GLU A 227 7.29 23.38 37.44
C GLU A 227 8.00 22.48 36.40
N HIS A 228 8.72 21.43 36.82
CA HIS A 228 9.37 20.50 35.90
C HIS A 228 8.35 19.78 35.00
N VAL A 229 7.23 19.32 35.59
CA VAL A 229 6.13 18.69 34.85
C VAL A 229 5.53 19.66 33.84
N LYS A 230 5.30 20.92 34.25
CA LYS A 230 4.77 21.97 33.36
C LYS A 230 5.73 22.25 32.20
N THR A 231 7.02 22.44 32.48
CA THR A 231 8.06 22.71 31.47
C THR A 231 8.15 21.58 30.45
N TYR A 232 8.15 20.33 30.92
CA TYR A 232 8.13 19.16 30.05
C TYR A 232 6.88 19.16 29.14
N ARG A 233 5.68 19.35 29.70
CA ARG A 233 4.42 19.38 28.94
C ARG A 233 4.45 20.47 27.86
N SER A 234 4.95 21.67 28.20
CA SER A 234 5.11 22.77 27.24
C SER A 234 6.11 22.42 26.13
N LYS A 235 7.25 21.80 26.46
CA LYS A 235 8.26 21.37 25.47
C LYS A 235 7.71 20.31 24.54
N ARG A 236 7.00 19.31 25.07
CA ARG A 236 6.34 18.25 24.28
C ARG A 236 5.34 18.85 23.30
N LYS A 237 4.44 19.71 23.80
CA LYS A 237 3.41 20.36 22.99
C LYS A 237 4.01 21.17 21.83
N ARG A 238 5.08 21.92 22.08
CA ARG A 238 5.77 22.70 21.04
C ARG A 238 6.37 21.82 19.94
N ILE A 239 6.99 20.69 20.31
CA ILE A 239 7.56 19.74 19.34
C ILE A 239 6.43 19.10 18.52
N GLU A 240 5.32 18.75 19.17
CA GLU A 240 4.12 18.20 18.53
C GLU A 240 3.51 19.18 17.51
N GLU A 241 3.35 20.45 17.89
CA GLU A 241 2.88 21.53 16.99
C GLU A 241 3.83 21.71 15.79
N THR A 242 5.13 21.80 16.03
CA THR A 242 6.16 21.92 14.97
C THR A 242 6.15 20.72 14.03
N TYR A 243 5.97 19.51 14.59
CA TYR A 243 5.88 18.28 13.80
C TYR A 243 4.62 18.28 12.93
N ASN A 244 3.45 18.63 13.48
CA ASN A 244 2.20 18.69 12.73
C ASN A 244 2.28 19.70 11.57
N GLU A 245 2.76 20.92 11.84
CA GLU A 245 3.01 21.93 10.79
C GLU A 245 3.95 21.40 9.70
N PHE A 246 4.99 20.67 10.09
CA PHE A 246 5.92 20.07 9.14
C PHE A 246 5.23 19.01 8.29
N ILE A 247 4.48 18.08 8.88
CA ILE A 247 3.75 17.03 8.15
C ILE A 247 2.75 17.61 7.16
N ASP A 248 2.01 18.64 7.56
CA ASP A 248 1.07 19.34 6.69
C ASP A 248 1.81 20.02 5.53
N SER A 249 2.96 20.66 5.80
CA SER A 249 3.80 21.29 4.77
C SER A 249 4.39 20.31 3.77
N LEU A 250 4.66 19.07 4.20
CA LEU A 250 5.27 18.05 3.37
C LEU A 250 4.31 17.50 2.31
N LYS A 251 3.00 17.82 2.39
CA LYS A 251 1.98 17.31 1.46
C LYS A 251 2.10 15.80 1.23
N VAL A 252 2.60 15.05 2.22
CA VAL A 252 2.86 13.60 2.14
C VAL A 252 1.59 12.84 1.70
N TYR A 253 0.45 13.46 1.96
CA TYR A 253 -0.89 12.93 1.76
C TYR A 253 -1.61 13.40 0.48
N GLU A 254 -1.10 14.37 -0.27
CA GLU A 254 -1.97 15.12 -1.19
C GLU A 254 -2.12 14.54 -2.60
N GLU A 255 -1.12 13.87 -3.19
CA GLU A 255 -1.24 13.60 -4.63
C GLU A 255 -1.83 12.23 -5.01
N ASN A 256 -1.98 11.23 -4.10
CA ASN A 256 -2.59 9.92 -4.44
C ASN A 256 -2.93 8.99 -3.23
N ILE A 257 -3.07 9.49 -2.01
CA ILE A 257 -3.37 8.65 -0.83
C ILE A 257 -4.88 8.68 -0.55
N SER A 258 -5.54 7.51 -0.54
CA SER A 258 -6.97 7.43 -0.20
C SER A 258 -7.24 7.82 1.26
N GLU A 259 -8.42 8.34 1.54
CA GLU A 259 -8.85 8.75 2.90
C GLU A 259 -8.67 7.61 3.93
N GLU A 260 -8.94 6.36 3.53
CA GLU A 260 -8.71 5.17 4.37
C GLU A 260 -7.26 5.07 4.84
N LYS A 261 -6.29 5.30 3.94
CA LYS A 261 -4.87 5.22 4.27
C LYS A 261 -4.45 6.37 5.19
N GLN A 262 -5.02 7.56 5.00
CA GLN A 262 -4.75 8.71 5.87
C GLN A 262 -5.26 8.44 7.29
N ALA A 263 -6.46 7.88 7.43
CA ALA A 263 -6.99 7.49 8.74
C ALA A 263 -6.10 6.44 9.44
N ILE A 264 -5.65 5.43 8.69
CA ILE A 264 -4.72 4.40 9.21
C ILE A 264 -3.42 5.02 9.74
N LEU A 265 -2.83 5.94 8.98
CA LEU A 265 -1.57 6.60 9.35
C LEU A 265 -1.73 7.53 10.55
N ARG A 266 -2.83 8.28 10.61
CA ARG A 266 -3.18 9.15 11.74
C ARG A 266 -3.36 8.36 13.03
N ILE A 267 -4.08 7.23 12.99
CA ILE A 267 -4.26 6.35 14.15
C ILE A 267 -2.94 5.73 14.59
N ALA A 268 -2.09 5.29 13.65
CA ALA A 268 -0.76 4.80 13.98
C ALA A 268 0.06 5.88 14.72
N ARG A 269 0.00 7.13 14.26
CA ARG A 269 0.63 8.29 14.91
C ARG A 269 0.11 8.52 16.32
N THR A 270 -1.21 8.49 16.52
CA THR A 270 -1.83 8.63 17.86
C THR A 270 -1.41 7.51 18.81
N LEU A 271 -1.14 6.32 18.28
CA LEU A 271 -0.57 5.20 19.03
C LEU A 271 0.96 5.28 19.18
N GLY A 272 1.59 6.39 18.80
CA GLY A 272 3.02 6.60 19.00
C GLY A 272 3.92 5.97 17.93
N GLU A 273 3.37 5.61 16.76
CA GLU A 273 4.14 5.13 15.61
C GLU A 273 4.48 6.27 14.64
N CYS A 274 5.67 6.21 14.01
CA CYS A 274 6.06 7.21 13.02
C CYS A 274 5.45 6.91 11.66
N GLU A 275 4.50 7.73 11.21
CA GLU A 275 3.79 7.58 9.92
C GLU A 275 4.74 7.57 8.70
N ILE A 276 5.87 8.27 8.77
CA ILE A 276 6.86 8.34 7.69
C ILE A 276 7.82 7.16 7.69
N ALA A 277 8.09 6.57 8.86
CA ALA A 277 8.95 5.38 8.99
C ALA A 277 8.17 4.06 8.86
N MET A 278 6.87 4.16 8.54
CA MET A 278 5.96 3.05 8.60
C MET A 278 6.23 2.03 7.46
N PRO A 279 6.21 0.71 7.73
CA PRO A 279 6.49 -0.29 6.70
C PRO A 279 5.49 -0.29 5.55
N ALA A 280 5.95 -0.52 4.31
CA ALA A 280 5.11 -0.50 3.11
C ALA A 280 3.90 -1.47 3.17
N GLY A 281 4.02 -2.58 3.90
CA GLY A 281 2.96 -3.57 4.06
C GLY A 281 1.95 -3.26 5.17
N PHE A 282 2.22 -2.32 6.07
CA PHE A 282 1.37 -2.10 7.24
C PHE A 282 -0.04 -1.66 6.86
N VAL A 283 -0.18 -0.69 5.95
CA VAL A 283 -1.51 -0.21 5.55
C VAL A 283 -2.33 -1.34 4.95
N GLY A 284 -1.70 -2.16 4.11
CA GLY A 284 -2.33 -3.34 3.53
C GLY A 284 -2.79 -4.33 4.60
N GLU A 285 -1.97 -4.53 5.64
CA GLU A 285 -2.32 -5.43 6.74
C GLU A 285 -3.49 -4.87 7.57
N VAL A 286 -3.48 -3.59 7.94
CA VAL A 286 -4.61 -2.98 8.66
C VAL A 286 -5.90 -3.10 7.84
N LEU A 287 -5.84 -2.83 6.53
CA LEU A 287 -6.99 -3.04 5.63
C LEU A 287 -7.47 -4.49 5.59
N ASN A 288 -6.57 -5.47 5.69
CA ASN A 288 -6.96 -6.88 5.81
C ASN A 288 -7.74 -7.15 7.10
N TYR A 289 -7.36 -6.55 8.23
CA TYR A 289 -8.10 -6.68 9.49
C TYR A 289 -9.41 -5.89 9.50
N ILE A 290 -9.48 -4.77 8.79
CA ILE A 290 -10.75 -4.07 8.55
C ILE A 290 -11.71 -4.98 7.78
N LYS A 291 -11.24 -5.68 6.73
CA LYS A 291 -12.06 -6.69 6.03
C LYS A 291 -12.53 -7.81 6.97
N LYS A 292 -11.64 -8.30 7.85
CA LYS A 292 -12.02 -9.30 8.88
C LYS A 292 -13.10 -8.76 9.81
N TRP A 293 -13.02 -7.51 10.25
CA TRP A 293 -14.08 -6.88 11.04
C TRP A 293 -15.40 -6.82 10.28
N LYS A 294 -15.39 -6.36 9.02
CA LYS A 294 -16.58 -6.29 8.16
C LYS A 294 -17.25 -7.65 7.92
N SER A 295 -16.50 -8.75 8.02
CA SER A 295 -17.05 -10.10 7.85
C SER A 295 -17.91 -10.58 9.03
N THR A 296 -17.98 -9.82 10.14
CA THR A 296 -18.70 -10.22 11.35
C THR A 296 -19.43 -9.04 11.99
N GLN A 297 -20.53 -9.30 12.70
CA GLN A 297 -21.22 -8.27 13.51
C GLN A 297 -20.55 -8.02 14.89
N ARG A 298 -19.35 -8.58 15.14
CA ARG A 298 -18.71 -8.55 16.46
C ARG A 298 -18.36 -7.12 16.89
N LEU A 299 -17.87 -6.30 15.96
CA LEU A 299 -17.47 -4.92 16.21
C LEU A 299 -18.67 -4.08 16.65
N GLU A 300 -19.70 -4.02 15.80
CA GLU A 300 -20.93 -3.25 16.02
C GLU A 300 -21.61 -3.66 17.33
N LYS A 301 -21.80 -4.96 17.57
CA LYS A 301 -22.43 -5.45 18.82
C LYS A 301 -21.66 -5.05 20.07
N SER A 302 -20.32 -5.06 19.99
CA SER A 302 -19.47 -4.67 21.12
C SER A 302 -19.53 -3.17 21.37
N LEU A 303 -19.49 -2.34 20.32
CA LEU A 303 -19.58 -0.89 20.44
C LEU A 303 -20.97 -0.43 20.89
N LEU A 304 -22.05 -1.07 20.40
CA LEU A 304 -23.40 -0.86 20.90
C LEU A 304 -23.51 -1.19 22.40
N ARG A 305 -22.89 -2.29 22.86
CA ARG A 305 -22.81 -2.62 24.28
C ARG A 305 -22.05 -1.53 25.05
N ALA A 306 -20.91 -1.07 24.55
CA ALA A 306 -20.12 -0.03 25.20
C ALA A 306 -20.92 1.27 25.37
N ARG A 307 -21.55 1.73 24.29
CA ARG A 307 -22.37 2.94 24.25
C ARG A 307 -23.55 2.84 25.21
N LYS A 308 -24.29 1.73 25.19
CA LYS A 308 -25.44 1.50 26.08
C LYS A 308 -25.09 1.61 27.57
N ASN A 309 -23.85 1.27 27.94
CA ASN A 309 -23.38 1.33 29.32
C ASN A 309 -22.58 2.60 29.66
N GLY A 310 -22.42 3.53 28.71
CA GLY A 310 -21.64 4.76 28.89
C GLY A 310 -20.14 4.51 29.12
N TYR A 311 -19.61 3.39 28.62
CA TYR A 311 -18.20 3.03 28.81
C TYR A 311 -17.20 3.93 28.05
N PRO A 312 -17.45 4.40 26.81
CA PRO A 312 -16.45 5.14 26.05
C PRO A 312 -15.90 6.36 26.80
N LEU A 313 -16.76 7.25 27.28
CA LEU A 313 -16.38 8.44 28.05
C LEU A 313 -15.58 8.07 29.31
N LYS A 314 -16.11 7.15 30.13
CA LYS A 314 -15.49 6.78 31.41
C LYS A 314 -14.12 6.11 31.24
N ILE A 315 -13.97 5.25 30.22
CA ILE A 315 -12.69 4.61 29.90
C ILE A 315 -11.70 5.66 29.39
N ALA A 316 -12.13 6.53 28.47
CA ALA A 316 -11.27 7.56 27.90
C ALA A 316 -10.79 8.57 28.96
N GLU A 317 -11.66 9.07 29.83
CA GLU A 317 -11.29 9.93 30.96
C GLU A 317 -10.25 9.24 31.86
N ASN A 318 -10.42 7.95 32.12
CA ASN A 318 -9.49 7.19 32.93
C ASN A 318 -8.11 7.02 32.27
N LEU A 319 -8.07 6.74 30.96
CA LEU A 319 -6.85 6.64 30.18
C LEU A 319 -6.13 8.00 30.09
N LEU A 320 -6.84 9.06 29.77
CA LEU A 320 -6.31 10.43 29.69
C LEU A 320 -5.73 10.88 31.04
N ALA A 321 -6.39 10.54 32.15
CA ALA A 321 -5.87 10.83 33.49
C ALA A 321 -4.53 10.13 33.81
N HIS A 322 -4.17 9.09 33.06
CA HIS A 322 -2.88 8.38 33.14
C HIS A 322 -1.93 8.74 31.98
N ASP A 323 -2.19 9.82 31.25
CA ASP A 323 -1.43 10.25 30.07
C ASP A 323 -1.33 9.14 29.00
N LEU A 324 -2.42 8.37 28.83
CA LEU A 324 -2.55 7.30 27.83
C LEU A 324 -3.53 7.69 26.71
N PRO A 325 -3.28 7.28 25.45
CA PRO A 325 -4.23 7.47 24.35
C PRO A 325 -5.59 6.80 24.63
N PRO A 326 -6.72 7.50 24.40
CA PRO A 326 -8.07 6.92 24.50
C PRO A 326 -8.27 5.67 23.62
N LEU A 327 -7.49 5.53 22.56
CA LEU A 327 -7.53 4.39 21.64
C LEU A 327 -7.27 3.04 22.33
N PHE A 328 -6.67 3.01 23.52
CA PHE A 328 -6.58 1.77 24.30
C PHE A 328 -7.95 1.23 24.78
N PHE A 329 -9.03 2.00 24.63
CA PHE A 329 -10.41 1.53 24.72
C PHE A 329 -10.67 0.25 23.91
N TYR A 330 -10.07 0.13 22.73
CA TYR A 330 -10.26 -1.03 21.85
C TYR A 330 -9.61 -2.32 22.38
N LEU A 331 -8.78 -2.26 23.43
CA LEU A 331 -8.32 -3.47 24.12
C LEU A 331 -9.49 -4.14 24.83
N ALA A 332 -10.32 -3.40 25.57
CA ALA A 332 -11.51 -3.96 26.21
C ALA A 332 -12.50 -4.56 25.20
N LEU A 333 -12.55 -4.01 23.98
CA LEU A 333 -13.27 -4.59 22.87
C LEU A 333 -12.72 -5.96 22.48
N GLN A 334 -11.40 -6.05 22.26
CA GLN A 334 -10.76 -7.29 21.84
C GLN A 334 -10.74 -8.36 22.95
N GLU A 335 -10.62 -7.95 24.22
CA GLU A 335 -10.56 -8.86 25.38
C GLU A 335 -11.92 -9.51 25.69
N SER A 336 -13.01 -8.76 25.63
CA SER A 336 -14.32 -9.25 26.10
C SER A 336 -15.52 -8.73 25.30
N GLY A 337 -15.30 -7.84 24.33
CA GLY A 337 -16.37 -7.05 23.74
C GLY A 337 -17.07 -6.18 24.79
N PHE A 338 -16.32 -5.65 25.76
CA PHE A 338 -16.84 -4.88 26.91
C PHE A 338 -17.77 -5.65 27.87
N ASP A 339 -17.64 -6.98 27.96
CA ASP A 339 -18.40 -7.79 28.91
C ASP A 339 -17.69 -7.86 30.27
N VAL A 340 -18.26 -7.20 31.28
CA VAL A 340 -17.76 -7.22 32.66
C VAL A 340 -17.83 -8.62 33.30
N ASN A 341 -18.68 -9.51 32.80
CA ASN A 341 -18.82 -10.88 33.33
C ASN A 341 -17.99 -11.92 32.57
N ALA A 342 -17.22 -11.50 31.56
CA ALA A 342 -16.44 -12.39 30.72
C ALA A 342 -15.48 -13.27 31.53
N CYS A 343 -15.43 -14.56 31.18
CA CYS A 343 -14.54 -15.55 31.78
C CYS A 343 -13.82 -16.33 30.69
N GLY A 344 -12.53 -16.06 30.52
CA GLY A 344 -11.66 -16.70 29.54
C GLY A 344 -11.43 -18.20 29.80
N PRO A 345 -10.68 -18.88 28.92
CA PRO A 345 -10.32 -20.28 29.12
C PRO A 345 -9.37 -20.45 30.31
N LYS A 346 -9.31 -21.67 30.86
CA LYS A 346 -8.36 -22.02 31.92
C LYS A 346 -6.96 -22.19 31.33
N THR A 347 -6.00 -21.43 31.84
CA THR A 347 -4.58 -21.53 31.47
C THR A 347 -3.72 -21.92 32.68
N LYS A 348 -2.42 -22.14 32.47
CA LYS A 348 -1.46 -22.33 33.57
C LYS A 348 -1.32 -21.11 34.49
N TYR A 349 -1.69 -19.92 34.01
CA TYR A 349 -1.65 -18.67 34.77
C TYR A 349 -2.97 -18.36 35.49
N GLY A 350 -3.99 -19.22 35.32
CA GLY A 350 -5.33 -19.06 35.87
C GLY A 350 -6.37 -18.72 34.80
N ILE A 351 -7.52 -18.22 35.25
CA ILE A 351 -8.63 -17.82 34.39
C ILE A 351 -8.66 -16.30 34.34
N ALA A 352 -8.52 -15.75 33.13
CA ALA A 352 -8.75 -14.35 32.83
C ALA A 352 -10.24 -14.00 33.05
N LYS A 353 -10.51 -12.89 33.74
CA LYS A 353 -11.89 -12.48 34.06
C LYS A 353 -12.09 -10.98 33.87
N GLY A 354 -13.34 -10.62 33.62
CA GLY A 354 -13.76 -9.23 33.52
C GLY A 354 -13.59 -8.62 32.14
N MET A 355 -13.98 -7.35 32.02
CA MET A 355 -13.89 -6.59 30.79
C MET A 355 -12.47 -6.60 30.18
N TRP A 356 -11.47 -6.45 31.05
CA TRP A 356 -10.05 -6.35 30.71
C TRP A 356 -9.31 -7.69 30.76
N GLN A 357 -10.02 -8.80 31.02
CA GLN A 357 -9.47 -10.17 31.04
C GLN A 357 -8.20 -10.34 31.89
N PHE A 358 -8.16 -9.72 33.08
CA PHE A 358 -7.02 -9.87 33.99
C PHE A 358 -6.88 -11.31 34.49
N ILE A 359 -5.68 -11.88 34.37
CA ILE A 359 -5.29 -13.09 35.10
C ILE A 359 -5.15 -12.79 36.61
N PRO A 360 -5.34 -13.79 37.50
CA PRO A 360 -5.40 -13.55 38.94
C PRO A 360 -4.17 -12.87 39.55
N SER A 361 -2.96 -13.19 39.06
CA SER A 361 -1.72 -12.58 39.56
C SER A 361 -1.63 -11.10 39.22
N THR A 362 -1.84 -10.74 37.96
CA THR A 362 -1.80 -9.36 37.47
C THR A 362 -2.89 -8.52 38.11
N ALA A 363 -4.11 -9.10 38.27
CA ALA A 363 -5.20 -8.43 38.97
C ALA A 363 -4.80 -8.00 40.39
N ARG A 364 -4.22 -8.93 41.17
CA ARG A 364 -3.77 -8.64 42.53
C ARG A 364 -2.63 -7.63 42.56
N TYR A 365 -1.69 -7.73 41.62
CA TYR A 365 -0.58 -6.79 41.49
C TYR A 365 -1.09 -5.35 41.29
N TYR A 366 -2.12 -5.17 40.47
CA TYR A 366 -2.78 -3.88 40.25
C TYR A 366 -3.91 -3.55 41.24
N GLY A 367 -3.97 -4.26 42.37
CA GLY A 367 -4.83 -3.91 43.51
C GLY A 367 -6.26 -4.42 43.44
N LEU A 368 -6.60 -5.33 42.52
CA LEU A 368 -7.92 -5.97 42.47
C LEU A 368 -7.98 -7.19 43.38
N ARG A 369 -9.02 -7.27 44.21
CA ARG A 369 -9.30 -8.46 45.01
C ARG A 369 -9.96 -9.55 44.17
N THR A 370 -9.37 -10.73 44.19
CA THR A 370 -9.93 -11.93 43.54
C THR A 370 -10.90 -12.63 44.48
N GLY A 371 -12.06 -13.04 43.96
CA GLY A 371 -13.12 -13.69 44.74
C GLY A 371 -12.89 -15.19 44.97
N PRO A 372 -13.75 -15.85 45.77
CA PRO A 372 -13.63 -17.27 46.09
C PRO A 372 -13.72 -18.18 44.85
N LEU A 373 -14.39 -17.74 43.78
CA LEU A 373 -14.55 -18.51 42.55
C LEU A 373 -13.45 -18.21 41.53
N VAL A 374 -12.31 -17.65 41.95
CA VAL A 374 -11.14 -17.30 41.10
C VAL A 374 -10.68 -18.46 40.19
N ARG A 375 -10.81 -19.71 40.64
CA ARG A 375 -10.40 -20.93 39.90
C ARG A 375 -11.49 -21.50 38.98
N LEU A 376 -12.70 -20.96 39.02
CA LEU A 376 -13.84 -21.44 38.24
C LEU A 376 -14.15 -20.49 37.09
N ARG A 377 -14.52 -21.04 35.94
CA ARG A 377 -14.88 -20.29 34.73
C ARG A 377 -16.33 -19.78 34.83
N ARG A 378 -16.60 -18.95 35.82
CA ARG A 378 -17.89 -18.28 36.04
C ARG A 378 -17.67 -16.91 36.70
N ALA A 379 -18.60 -16.00 36.47
CA ALA A 379 -18.59 -14.68 37.08
C ALA A 379 -18.71 -14.80 38.61
N ASP A 380 -18.04 -13.92 39.32
CA ASP A 380 -17.99 -13.88 40.78
C ASP A 380 -18.23 -12.45 41.27
N PRO A 381 -19.36 -12.15 41.92
CA PRO A 381 -19.64 -10.81 42.45
C PRO A 381 -18.61 -10.28 43.44
N HIS A 382 -17.84 -11.16 44.09
CA HIS A 382 -16.78 -10.78 45.04
C HIS A 382 -15.41 -10.64 44.38
N ASP A 383 -15.30 -10.88 43.07
CA ASP A 383 -14.08 -10.72 42.30
C ASP A 383 -14.10 -9.38 41.57
N GLU A 384 -13.25 -8.45 42.00
CA GLU A 384 -13.24 -7.07 41.52
C GLU A 384 -12.78 -6.93 40.07
N ARG A 385 -12.28 -8.00 39.45
CA ARG A 385 -12.09 -8.05 37.99
C ARG A 385 -13.40 -7.88 37.22
N HIS A 386 -14.54 -8.26 37.81
CA HIS A 386 -15.86 -8.05 37.22
C HIS A 386 -16.45 -6.66 37.52
N ASN A 387 -15.80 -5.86 38.36
CA ASN A 387 -16.23 -4.49 38.62
C ASN A 387 -15.63 -3.54 37.57
N PHE A 388 -16.48 -2.85 36.82
CA PHE A 388 -16.06 -1.99 35.70
C PHE A 388 -15.08 -0.89 36.15
N GLU A 389 -15.43 -0.10 37.16
CA GLU A 389 -14.64 1.04 37.59
C GLU A 389 -13.27 0.62 38.12
N LYS A 390 -13.23 -0.39 39.00
CA LYS A 390 -11.97 -0.89 39.59
C LYS A 390 -11.08 -1.54 38.55
N SER A 391 -11.64 -2.41 37.71
CA SER A 391 -10.86 -3.09 36.68
C SER A 391 -10.34 -2.13 35.61
N THR A 392 -11.09 -1.08 35.26
CA THR A 392 -10.65 -0.03 34.32
C THR A 392 -9.51 0.80 34.90
N GLN A 393 -9.60 1.21 36.17
CA GLN A 393 -8.50 1.90 36.84
C GLN A 393 -7.24 1.02 36.94
N ALA A 394 -7.41 -0.28 37.20
CA ALA A 394 -6.29 -1.23 37.21
C ALA A 394 -5.69 -1.40 35.80
N ALA A 395 -6.52 -1.46 34.75
CA ALA A 395 -6.08 -1.53 33.36
C ALA A 395 -5.29 -0.29 32.94
N ALA A 396 -5.75 0.92 33.27
CA ALA A 396 -5.01 2.13 32.95
C ALA A 396 -3.65 2.19 33.65
N ARG A 397 -3.56 1.79 34.93
CA ARG A 397 -2.27 1.67 35.62
C ARG A 397 -1.37 0.63 34.98
N TYR A 398 -1.93 -0.52 34.59
CA TYR A 398 -1.17 -1.57 33.93
C TYR A 398 -0.62 -1.12 32.58
N LEU A 399 -1.45 -0.52 31.72
CA LEU A 399 -1.03 0.01 30.44
C LEU A 399 0.02 1.12 30.58
N ARG A 400 -0.10 1.97 31.60
CA ARG A 400 0.88 3.02 31.92
C ARG A 400 2.24 2.42 32.27
N ASP A 401 2.26 1.40 33.13
CA ASP A 401 3.49 0.72 33.51
C ASP A 401 4.18 0.11 32.27
N ILE A 402 3.46 -0.63 31.43
CA ILE A 402 4.00 -1.19 30.19
C ILE A 402 4.56 -0.07 29.28
N TYR A 403 3.82 1.03 29.13
CA TYR A 403 4.25 2.16 28.31
C TYR A 403 5.58 2.74 28.80
N ASP A 404 5.72 2.89 30.12
CA ASP A 404 6.89 3.49 30.77
C ASP A 404 8.12 2.57 30.81
N THR A 405 7.94 1.25 30.98
CA THR A 405 9.06 0.33 31.21
C THR A 405 9.46 -0.47 29.99
N ASP A 406 8.51 -0.80 29.13
CA ASP A 406 8.67 -1.85 28.13
C ASP A 406 8.54 -1.30 26.72
N ALA A 407 7.53 -0.47 26.48
CA ALA A 407 7.09 -0.17 25.12
C ALA A 407 7.78 1.03 24.46
N GLN A 408 8.74 1.69 25.12
CA GLN A 408 9.51 2.83 24.58
C GLN A 408 8.69 3.86 23.78
N ALA A 409 7.47 4.14 24.25
CA ALA A 409 6.50 5.04 23.64
C ALA A 409 5.82 4.58 22.31
N SER A 410 5.87 3.28 22.01
CA SER A 410 5.10 2.57 20.98
C SER A 410 3.85 1.91 21.58
N GLY A 411 2.67 2.43 21.25
CA GLY A 411 1.39 1.88 21.71
C GLY A 411 1.12 0.47 21.17
N LEU A 412 1.67 0.11 20.01
CA LEU A 412 1.54 -1.24 19.46
C LEU A 412 2.38 -2.26 20.25
N LEU A 413 3.54 -1.87 20.77
CA LEU A 413 4.28 -2.70 21.73
C LEU A 413 3.52 -2.86 23.04
N VAL A 414 2.81 -1.81 23.51
CA VAL A 414 1.94 -1.93 24.69
C VAL A 414 0.87 -3.01 24.46
N MET A 415 0.19 -2.98 23.31
CA MET A 415 -0.82 -3.99 22.96
C MET A 415 -0.22 -5.40 22.92
N ALA A 416 0.95 -5.56 22.30
CA ALA A 416 1.64 -6.85 22.23
C ALA A 416 2.02 -7.37 23.62
N SER A 417 2.53 -6.50 24.49
CA SER A 417 2.93 -6.82 25.86
C SER A 417 1.74 -7.18 26.74
N TYR A 418 0.61 -6.48 26.56
CA TYR A 418 -0.63 -6.76 27.28
C TYR A 418 -1.13 -8.19 27.00
N ASN A 419 -1.14 -8.61 25.73
CA ASN A 419 -1.61 -9.93 25.32
C ASN A 419 -0.60 -11.06 25.58
N TRP A 420 0.66 -10.88 25.19
CA TRP A 420 1.67 -11.96 25.25
C TRP A 420 2.37 -12.06 26.60
N GLY A 421 2.36 -10.95 27.36
CA GLY A 421 3.05 -10.77 28.63
C GLY A 421 4.34 -9.95 28.47
N GLU A 422 4.43 -8.89 29.26
CA GLU A 422 5.56 -7.95 29.42
C GLU A 422 6.93 -8.64 29.33
N ARG A 423 7.16 -9.63 30.20
CA ARG A 423 8.45 -10.32 30.29
C ARG A 423 8.93 -10.89 28.95
N ARG A 424 8.03 -11.46 28.14
CA ARG A 424 8.41 -12.08 26.86
C ARG A 424 8.76 -11.03 25.81
N VAL A 425 7.99 -9.95 25.77
CA VAL A 425 8.30 -8.81 24.90
C VAL A 425 9.62 -8.18 25.34
N ASN A 426 9.81 -7.97 26.64
CA ASN A 426 11.03 -7.45 27.27
C ASN A 426 12.28 -8.27 26.89
N GLU A 427 12.21 -9.59 26.97
CA GLU A 427 13.31 -10.49 26.58
C GLU A 427 13.76 -10.31 25.12
N LEU A 428 12.86 -9.84 24.23
CA LEU A 428 13.19 -9.55 22.84
C LEU A 428 13.66 -8.11 22.63
N ILE A 429 12.95 -7.12 23.15
CA ILE A 429 13.32 -5.70 22.98
C ILE A 429 14.66 -5.36 23.65
N GLN A 430 15.04 -6.07 24.73
CA GLN A 430 16.34 -5.87 25.39
C GLN A 430 17.52 -6.27 24.50
N LYS A 431 17.28 -7.11 23.48
CA LYS A 431 18.29 -7.46 22.46
C LYS A 431 18.42 -6.37 21.38
N MET A 432 17.57 -5.35 21.43
CA MET A 432 17.51 -4.26 20.47
C MET A 432 18.09 -2.96 21.08
N PRO A 433 18.64 -2.05 20.27
CA PRO A 433 19.18 -0.78 20.75
C PRO A 433 18.19 0.03 21.59
N GLU A 434 18.65 0.64 22.68
CA GLU A 434 17.83 1.39 23.62
C GLU A 434 17.44 2.77 23.09
N ASN A 435 16.54 2.82 22.11
CA ASN A 435 15.93 4.05 21.63
C ASN A 435 14.58 3.77 20.94
N PRO A 436 13.64 4.74 20.92
CA PRO A 436 12.31 4.58 20.31
C PRO A 436 12.31 4.21 18.82
N ARG A 437 13.35 4.62 18.08
CA ARG A 437 13.49 4.32 16.65
C ARG A 437 13.75 2.84 16.39
N GLU A 438 14.45 2.20 17.31
CA GLU A 438 14.76 0.78 17.23
C GLU A 438 13.82 -0.08 18.08
N ARG A 439 13.31 0.39 19.22
CA ARG A 439 12.36 -0.35 20.08
C ARG A 439 10.92 0.10 19.84
N ASN A 440 10.39 -0.30 18.69
CA ASN A 440 8.97 -0.21 18.35
C ASN A 440 8.46 -1.55 17.79
N PHE A 441 7.15 -1.67 17.62
CA PHE A 441 6.52 -2.92 17.22
C PHE A 441 7.00 -3.39 15.84
N TRP A 442 7.29 -2.47 14.93
CA TRP A 442 7.78 -2.82 13.59
C TRP A 442 9.16 -3.45 13.63
N ARG A 443 10.08 -2.85 14.38
CA ARG A 443 11.42 -3.40 14.55
C ARG A 443 11.39 -4.72 15.28
N LEU A 444 10.50 -4.87 16.26
CA LEU A 444 10.26 -6.16 16.90
C LEU A 444 9.78 -7.20 15.88
N LEU A 445 8.84 -6.86 15.00
CA LEU A 445 8.41 -7.77 13.93
C LEU A 445 9.55 -8.09 12.96
N VAL A 446 10.28 -7.10 12.48
CA VAL A 446 11.40 -7.32 11.52
C VAL A 446 12.44 -8.26 12.11
N ASN A 447 12.79 -8.08 13.38
CA ASN A 447 13.87 -8.84 14.03
C ASN A 447 13.39 -10.17 14.62
N HIS A 448 12.13 -10.26 15.04
CA HIS A 448 11.62 -11.34 15.89
C HIS A 448 10.26 -11.90 15.46
N ARG A 449 9.86 -11.76 14.18
CA ARG A 449 8.54 -12.23 13.70
C ARG A 449 8.27 -13.69 14.04
N LYS A 450 9.27 -14.56 13.97
CA LYS A 450 9.12 -16.01 14.20
C LYS A 450 8.89 -16.35 15.67
N GLU A 451 9.37 -15.53 16.59
CA GLU A 451 9.19 -15.72 18.03
C GLU A 451 7.83 -15.21 18.52
N ILE A 452 7.23 -14.24 17.82
CA ILE A 452 5.93 -13.66 18.18
C ILE A 452 4.79 -14.62 17.80
N PRO A 453 3.91 -15.00 18.75
CA PRO A 453 2.74 -15.81 18.46
C PRO A 453 1.81 -15.12 17.46
N GLN A 454 1.19 -15.92 16.58
CA GLN A 454 0.19 -15.41 15.65
C GLN A 454 -0.98 -14.73 16.37
N GLU A 455 -1.40 -15.26 17.52
CA GLU A 455 -2.44 -14.66 18.35
C GLU A 455 -2.12 -13.21 18.74
N THR A 456 -0.88 -12.94 19.17
CA THR A 456 -0.44 -11.58 19.56
C THR A 456 -0.33 -10.66 18.36
N TYR A 457 0.17 -11.17 17.22
CA TYR A 457 0.19 -10.42 15.97
C TYR A 457 -1.24 -10.00 15.58
N ASP A 458 -2.16 -10.96 15.54
CA ASP A 458 -3.56 -10.73 15.19
C ASP A 458 -4.23 -9.79 16.20
N TYR A 459 -3.93 -9.92 17.49
CA TYR A 459 -4.45 -9.07 18.56
C TYR A 459 -4.15 -7.59 18.31
N VAL A 460 -2.88 -7.25 18.02
CA VAL A 460 -2.47 -5.87 17.73
C VAL A 460 -3.21 -5.34 16.50
N PHE A 461 -3.27 -6.12 15.42
CA PHE A 461 -3.89 -5.69 14.18
C PHE A 461 -5.42 -5.59 14.26
N TYR A 462 -6.09 -6.43 15.05
CA TYR A 462 -7.53 -6.30 15.32
C TYR A 462 -7.84 -4.99 16.06
N ILE A 463 -7.01 -4.63 17.05
CA ILE A 463 -7.21 -3.42 17.85
C ILE A 463 -7.01 -2.16 17.01
N ILE A 464 -5.89 -2.05 16.29
CA ILE A 464 -5.65 -0.87 15.45
C ILE A 464 -6.68 -0.75 14.32
N ALA A 465 -7.10 -1.85 13.71
CA ALA A 465 -8.16 -1.82 12.70
C ALA A 465 -9.49 -1.36 13.31
N ALA A 466 -9.83 -1.79 14.52
CA ALA A 466 -11.03 -1.31 15.22
C ALA A 466 -10.93 0.18 15.55
N ALA A 467 -9.75 0.67 15.95
CA ALA A 467 -9.50 2.09 16.20
C ALA A 467 -9.65 2.95 14.94
N VAL A 468 -9.11 2.48 13.81
CA VAL A 468 -9.28 3.13 12.50
C VAL A 468 -10.74 3.17 12.09
N ILE A 469 -11.47 2.07 12.22
CA ILE A 469 -12.89 2.04 11.90
C ILE A 469 -13.65 3.01 12.80
N GLY A 470 -13.41 2.98 14.11
CA GLY A 470 -14.18 3.79 15.04
C GLY A 470 -13.92 5.28 14.97
N GLU A 471 -12.81 5.73 14.39
CA GLU A 471 -12.56 7.15 14.11
C GLU A 471 -13.45 7.69 12.99
N ASN A 472 -13.74 6.89 11.96
CA ASN A 472 -14.69 7.25 10.91
C ASN A 472 -15.46 6.00 10.44
N PRO A 473 -16.51 5.58 11.16
CA PRO A 473 -17.21 4.33 10.86
C PRO A 473 -17.83 4.32 9.45
N GLY A 474 -18.38 5.46 9.02
CA GLY A 474 -18.99 5.63 7.71
C GLY A 474 -18.02 5.40 6.55
N LEU A 475 -16.77 5.87 6.67
CA LEU A 475 -15.72 5.64 5.67
C LEU A 475 -15.47 4.15 5.40
N PHE A 476 -15.63 3.30 6.42
CA PHE A 476 -15.39 1.86 6.30
C PHE A 476 -16.67 1.04 6.09
N GLY A 477 -17.83 1.71 5.99
CA GLY A 477 -19.13 1.10 5.73
C GLY A 477 -19.80 0.50 6.97
N PHE A 478 -19.59 1.11 8.14
CA PHE A 478 -20.26 0.75 9.39
C PHE A 478 -21.31 1.80 9.79
N ASP A 479 -22.41 1.34 10.38
CA ASP A 479 -23.54 2.17 10.83
C ASP A 479 -23.54 2.32 12.36
N PHE A 480 -22.54 3.05 12.87
CA PHE A 480 -22.49 3.50 14.26
C PHE A 480 -21.68 4.80 14.35
N ASP A 481 -21.94 5.61 15.37
CA ASP A 481 -21.21 6.87 15.59
C ASP A 481 -19.82 6.62 16.19
N ASN A 482 -18.90 7.57 15.99
CA ASN A 482 -17.58 7.47 16.58
C ASN A 482 -17.70 7.42 18.13
N PRO A 483 -17.10 6.41 18.80
CA PRO A 483 -17.22 6.23 20.24
C PRO A 483 -16.72 7.41 21.09
N PHE A 484 -15.98 8.34 20.50
CA PHE A 484 -15.37 9.47 21.19
C PHE A 484 -15.93 10.84 20.80
N ASP A 485 -16.95 10.92 19.93
CA ASP A 485 -17.57 12.20 19.52
C ASP A 485 -18.07 13.00 20.75
N ASP A 486 -18.68 12.31 21.72
CA ASP A 486 -19.18 12.93 22.95
C ASP A 486 -18.08 13.51 23.86
N ILE A 487 -16.82 13.10 23.65
CA ILE A 487 -15.66 13.53 24.45
C ILE A 487 -15.07 14.82 23.89
N GLU A 488 -14.95 14.93 22.56
CA GLU A 488 -14.43 16.15 21.92
C GLU A 488 -15.33 17.35 22.25
N VAL A 489 -16.64 17.15 22.28
CA VAL A 489 -17.61 18.16 22.72
C VAL A 489 -17.40 18.56 24.19
N LYS A 490 -17.11 17.61 25.08
CA LYS A 490 -16.90 17.86 26.52
C LYS A 490 -15.54 18.45 26.89
N LEU A 491 -14.51 18.21 26.08
CA LEU A 491 -13.17 18.79 26.30
C LEU A 491 -13.03 20.19 25.67
N SER A 492 -13.93 20.55 24.75
CA SER A 492 -14.01 21.88 24.12
C SER A 492 -15.03 22.81 24.78
N SER A 493 -15.95 22.29 25.60
CA SER A 493 -16.86 23.03 26.50
C SER A 493 -16.26 23.23 27.89
#